data_AF-A0A9W7MI29-F1
#
_entry.id   AF-A0A9W7MI29-F1
#
_cell.length_a   1.000
_cell.length_b   1.000
_cell.length_c   1.000
_cell.angle_alpha   90.00
_cell.angle_beta   90.00
_cell.angle_gamma   90.00
#
_symmetry.space_group_name_H-M   'P 1'
#
loop_
_entity.id
_entity.type
_entity.pdbx_description
1 polymer ?
#
loop_
_entity_poly.entity_id
_entity_poly.type
_entity_poly.pdbx_seq_one_letter_code
_entity_poly.pdbx_strand_id
1 'polypeptide(L)'
;MMSPRPISEVRGSPHFRQTPLQIIHILGNLLRIWSVYSMYRYLTQTGASVILFIFCCLVPSSILFLLLQKPWKGRSLSNTQVVPSVINGAITALYFILWGKGLKSCGPLRAILAEYSGAVLGVLSAVLYGRKGHLWKKVGGLIAMLASFYFLSQGWAVATLSPFYILL
;
A
#
# COMPACT_ATOMS: atom_id res chain seq x y z
N MET A 1 -14.78 -34.33 -45.09
CA MET A 1 -13.89 -33.91 -43.98
C MET A 1 -13.53 -32.45 -44.19
N MET A 2 -14.05 -31.56 -43.35
CA MET A 2 -13.89 -30.10 -43.46
C MET A 2 -12.70 -29.67 -42.60
N SER A 3 -11.70 -29.04 -43.20
CA SER A 3 -10.55 -28.46 -42.47
C SER A 3 -11.01 -27.17 -41.75
N PRO A 4 -10.69 -26.97 -40.45
CA PRO A 4 -11.10 -25.76 -39.76
C PRO A 4 -10.28 -24.56 -40.24
N ARG A 5 -10.96 -23.48 -40.66
CA ARG A 5 -10.31 -22.19 -40.94
C ARG A 5 -9.84 -21.57 -39.61
N PRO A 6 -8.64 -20.98 -39.54
CA PRO A 6 -8.22 -20.25 -38.35
C PRO A 6 -9.07 -18.99 -38.19
N ILE A 7 -9.72 -18.91 -37.03
CA ILE A 7 -10.39 -17.70 -36.55
C ILE A 7 -9.33 -16.60 -36.48
N SER A 8 -9.52 -15.54 -37.25
CA SER A 8 -8.76 -14.30 -37.13
C SER A 8 -8.99 -13.74 -35.73
N GLU A 9 -8.09 -14.05 -34.81
CA GLU A 9 -7.93 -13.33 -33.55
C GLU A 9 -7.69 -11.86 -33.91
N VAL A 10 -8.73 -11.04 -33.75
CA VAL A 10 -8.61 -9.60 -33.62
C VAL A 10 -7.76 -9.34 -32.39
N ARG A 11 -6.45 -9.27 -32.63
CA ARG A 11 -5.41 -8.99 -31.65
C ARG A 11 -5.59 -7.53 -31.21
N GLY A 12 -6.52 -7.30 -30.28
CA GLY A 12 -6.66 -6.03 -29.59
C GLY A 12 -5.31 -5.67 -28.96
N SER A 13 -4.82 -4.46 -29.23
CA SER A 13 -3.47 -4.07 -28.85
C SER A 13 -3.29 -4.16 -27.32
N PRO A 14 -2.15 -4.71 -26.82
CA PRO A 14 -1.89 -4.79 -25.38
C PRO A 14 -1.76 -3.42 -24.72
N HIS A 15 -1.53 -2.36 -25.50
CA HIS A 15 -1.38 -0.99 -25.01
C HIS A 15 -2.68 -0.40 -24.46
N PHE A 16 -3.85 -0.72 -25.05
CA PHE A 16 -5.12 -0.09 -24.67
C PHE A 16 -5.65 -0.56 -23.30
N ARG A 17 -5.25 -1.76 -22.85
CA ARG A 17 -5.59 -2.28 -21.50
C ARG A 17 -4.64 -1.81 -20.40
N GLN A 18 -3.43 -1.35 -20.75
CA GLN A 18 -2.44 -0.89 -19.77
C GLN A 18 -2.67 0.55 -19.32
N THR A 19 -3.14 1.44 -20.21
CA THR A 19 -3.41 2.84 -19.89
C THR A 19 -4.40 3.05 -18.74
N PRO A 20 -5.57 2.37 -18.68
CA PRO A 20 -6.50 2.57 -17.56
C PRO A 20 -5.92 2.08 -16.22
N LEU A 21 -5.15 0.99 -16.22
CA LEU A 21 -4.50 0.48 -15.01
C LEU A 21 -3.40 1.43 -14.50
N GLN A 22 -2.65 2.07 -15.40
CA GLN A 22 -1.66 3.08 -15.06
C GLN A 22 -2.30 4.33 -14.45
N ILE A 23 -3.43 4.79 -15.03
CA ILE A 23 -4.17 5.94 -14.50
C ILE A 23 -4.67 5.65 -13.08
N ILE A 24 -5.27 4.48 -12.86
CA ILE A 24 -5.74 4.06 -11.52
C ILE A 24 -4.57 4.00 -10.54
N HIS A 25 -3.41 3.47 -10.97
CA HIS A 25 -2.22 3.40 -10.13
C HIS A 25 -1.71 4.79 -9.72
N ILE A 26 -1.59 5.72 -10.68
CA ILE A 26 -1.13 7.09 -10.42
C ILE A 26 -2.11 7.81 -9.50
N LEU A 27 -3.41 7.73 -9.81
CA LEU A 27 -4.45 8.35 -9.00
C LEU A 27 -4.48 7.77 -7.57
N GLY A 28 -4.33 6.46 -7.43
CA GLY A 28 -4.24 5.80 -6.13
C GLY A 28 -3.04 6.28 -5.31
N ASN A 29 -1.88 6.45 -5.92
CA ASN A 29 -0.69 6.99 -5.23
C ASN A 29 -0.89 8.46 -4.81
N LEU A 30 -1.49 9.28 -5.67
CA LEU A 30 -1.79 10.68 -5.34
C LEU A 30 -2.78 10.78 -4.17
N LEU A 31 -3.89 10.02 -4.23
CA LEU A 31 -4.88 9.95 -3.16
C LEU A 31 -4.27 9.43 -1.86
N ARG A 32 -3.34 8.48 -1.93
CA ARG A 32 -2.62 7.98 -0.75
C ARG A 32 -1.78 9.08 -0.11
N ILE A 33 -0.93 9.76 -0.88
CA ILE A 33 -0.10 10.85 -0.36
C ILE A 33 -0.99 11.93 0.26
N TRP A 34 -2.05 12.34 -0.45
CA TRP A 34 -3.01 13.32 0.04
C TRP A 34 -3.66 12.90 1.37
N SER A 35 -4.10 11.64 1.47
CA SER A 35 -4.73 11.10 2.69
C SER A 35 -3.77 11.10 3.88
N VAL A 36 -2.50 10.71 3.67
CA VAL A 36 -1.48 10.68 4.75
C VAL A 36 -1.19 12.10 5.25
N TYR A 37 -1.02 13.06 4.35
CA TYR A 37 -0.81 14.46 4.71
C TYR A 37 -2.03 15.07 5.41
N SER A 38 -3.24 14.79 4.91
CA SER A 38 -4.49 15.26 5.51
C SER A 38 -4.67 14.70 6.92
N MET A 39 -4.42 13.40 7.11
CA MET A 39 -4.43 12.76 8.43
C MET A 39 -3.41 13.40 9.38
N TYR A 40 -2.16 13.60 8.92
CA TYR A 40 -1.12 14.25 9.73
C TYR A 40 -1.54 15.66 10.18
N ARG A 41 -2.04 16.50 9.26
CA ARG A 41 -2.50 17.85 9.61
C ARG A 41 -3.66 17.80 10.58
N TYR A 42 -4.68 16.97 10.32
CA TYR A 42 -5.84 16.85 11.18
C TYR A 42 -5.44 16.44 12.61
N LEU A 43 -4.64 15.39 12.76
CA LEU A 43 -4.19 14.88 14.07
C LEU A 43 -3.29 15.86 14.83
N THR A 44 -2.53 16.69 14.10
CA THR A 44 -1.63 17.68 14.69
C THR A 44 -2.37 18.94 15.11
N GLN A 45 -3.30 19.43 14.29
CA GLN A 45 -4.05 20.66 14.55
C GLN A 45 -5.13 20.48 15.61
N THR A 46 -5.85 19.35 15.58
CA THR A 46 -6.95 19.10 16.52
C THR A 46 -6.51 18.41 17.80
N GLY A 47 -5.29 17.86 17.82
CA GLY A 47 -4.82 17.02 18.92
C GLY A 47 -5.59 15.70 19.07
N ALA A 48 -6.44 15.34 18.11
CA ALA A 48 -7.31 14.16 18.17
C ALA A 48 -6.52 12.86 18.42
N SER A 49 -7.19 11.90 19.05
CA SER A 49 -6.57 10.60 19.33
C SER A 49 -6.47 9.77 18.03
N VAL A 50 -5.28 9.25 17.78
CA VAL A 50 -4.97 8.42 16.60
C VAL A 50 -5.89 7.20 16.54
N ILE A 51 -6.16 6.58 17.69
CA ILE A 51 -6.99 5.37 17.80
C ILE A 51 -8.42 5.68 17.38
N LEU A 52 -9.01 6.77 17.89
CA LEU A 52 -10.39 7.15 17.56
C LEU A 52 -10.50 7.54 16.07
N PHE A 53 -9.52 8.28 15.54
CA PHE A 53 -9.48 8.60 14.12
C PHE A 53 -9.48 7.34 13.24
N ILE A 54 -8.59 6.38 13.52
CA ILE A 54 -8.50 5.11 12.78
C ILE A 54 -9.80 4.32 12.91
N PHE A 55 -10.38 4.24 14.12
CA PHE A 55 -11.65 3.56 14.35
C PHE A 55 -12.79 4.18 13.52
N CYS A 56 -12.89 5.50 13.52
CA CYS A 56 -13.86 6.25 12.70
C CYS A 56 -13.64 6.10 11.20
N CYS A 57 -12.43 5.77 10.73
CA CYS A 57 -12.20 5.43 9.33
C CYS A 57 -12.56 3.97 9.01
N LEU A 58 -12.18 3.03 9.88
CA LEU A 58 -12.32 1.59 9.63
C LEU A 58 -13.76 1.09 9.75
N VAL A 59 -14.54 1.59 10.72
CA VAL A 59 -15.91 1.11 10.94
C VAL A 59 -16.84 1.49 9.78
N PRO A 60 -16.90 2.75 9.29
CA PRO A 60 -17.71 3.07 8.12
C PRO A 60 -17.23 2.34 6.87
N SER A 61 -15.90 2.18 6.71
CA SER A 61 -15.34 1.44 5.58
C SER A 61 -15.75 -0.04 5.61
N SER A 62 -15.73 -0.70 6.78
CA SER A 62 -16.14 -2.10 6.89
C SER A 62 -17.63 -2.27 6.59
N ILE A 63 -18.49 -1.35 7.07
CA ILE A 63 -19.92 -1.32 6.74
C ILE A 63 -20.11 -1.19 5.23
N LEU A 64 -19.40 -0.24 4.59
CA LEU A 64 -19.47 -0.04 3.14
C LEU A 64 -19.00 -1.27 2.36
N PHE A 65 -17.91 -1.92 2.77
CA PHE A 65 -17.46 -3.15 2.15
C PHE A 65 -18.44 -4.31 2.35
N LEU A 66 -19.06 -4.43 3.53
CA LEU A 66 -20.12 -5.42 3.76
C LEU A 66 -21.34 -5.16 2.86
N LEU A 67 -21.72 -3.89 2.68
CA LEU A 67 -22.82 -3.51 1.78
C LEU A 67 -22.54 -3.83 0.31
N LEU A 68 -21.29 -3.69 -0.12
CA LEU A 68 -20.86 -3.97 -1.49
C LEU A 68 -20.66 -5.46 -1.78
N GLN A 69 -20.49 -6.31 -0.75
CA GLN A 69 -20.30 -7.75 -0.93
C GLN A 69 -21.58 -8.40 -1.50
N LYS A 70 -21.56 -8.74 -2.79
CA LYS A 70 -22.55 -9.62 -3.43
C LYS A 70 -21.88 -10.95 -3.84
N PRO A 71 -22.53 -12.10 -3.66
CA PRO A 71 -23.85 -12.31 -3.05
C PRO A 71 -23.82 -12.26 -1.51
N TRP A 72 -24.87 -11.71 -0.90
CA TRP A 72 -25.03 -11.56 0.55
C TRP A 72 -25.27 -12.90 1.28
N LYS A 73 -25.72 -13.93 0.54
CA LYS A 73 -25.73 -15.32 1.01
C LYS A 73 -24.38 -15.96 0.71
N GLY A 74 -23.38 -15.59 1.51
CA GLY A 74 -22.05 -16.17 1.46
C GLY A 74 -22.00 -17.56 2.09
N ARG A 75 -20.94 -18.32 1.78
CA ARG A 75 -20.62 -19.59 2.43
C ARG A 75 -20.12 -19.30 3.85
N SER A 76 -20.53 -20.12 4.83
CA SER A 76 -19.99 -20.02 6.19
C SER A 76 -18.48 -20.21 6.19
N LEU A 77 -17.75 -19.30 6.85
CA LEU A 77 -16.32 -19.43 7.06
C LEU A 77 -16.05 -20.55 8.06
N SER A 78 -15.12 -21.45 7.74
CA SER A 78 -14.68 -22.48 8.69
C SER A 78 -13.84 -21.86 9.80
N ASN A 79 -13.80 -22.47 10.99
CA ASN A 79 -12.94 -22.02 12.09
C ASN A 79 -11.46 -21.92 11.68
N THR A 80 -11.02 -22.77 10.74
CA THR A 80 -9.67 -22.74 10.16
C THR A 80 -9.38 -21.47 9.34
N GLN A 81 -10.40 -20.75 8.87
CA GLN A 81 -10.27 -19.48 8.15
C GLN A 81 -10.55 -18.28 9.07
N VAL A 82 -11.51 -18.41 9.99
CA VAL A 82 -11.88 -17.33 10.92
C VAL A 82 -10.73 -16.99 11.85
N VAL A 83 -10.11 -17.99 12.49
CA VAL A 83 -9.02 -17.78 13.46
C VAL A 83 -7.85 -16.99 12.85
N PRO A 84 -7.24 -17.39 11.72
CA PRO A 84 -6.15 -16.63 11.13
C PRO A 84 -6.61 -15.26 10.59
N SER A 85 -7.87 -15.12 10.16
CA SER A 85 -8.42 -13.82 9.74
C SER A 85 -8.53 -12.83 10.90
N VAL A 86 -9.01 -13.29 12.07
CA VAL A 86 -9.08 -12.48 13.29
C VAL A 86 -7.68 -12.08 13.76
N ILE A 87 -6.73 -13.02 13.76
CA ILE A 87 -5.32 -12.74 14.10
C ILE A 87 -4.73 -11.69 13.13
N ASN A 88 -4.92 -11.87 11.82
CA ASN A 88 -4.44 -10.90 10.82
C ASN A 88 -5.09 -9.53 10.98
N GLY A 89 -6.39 -9.50 11.33
CA GLY A 89 -7.11 -8.27 11.66
C GLY A 89 -6.51 -7.56 12.87
N ALA A 90 -6.22 -8.29 13.95
CA ALA A 90 -5.60 -7.73 15.15
C ALA A 90 -4.19 -7.20 14.89
N ILE A 91 -3.37 -7.93 14.12
CA ILE A 91 -2.04 -7.47 13.69
C ILE A 91 -2.15 -6.20 12.84
N THR A 92 -3.10 -6.17 11.91
CA THR A 92 -3.34 -5.01 11.04
C THR A 92 -3.79 -3.78 11.85
N ALA A 93 -4.66 -3.96 12.85
CA ALA A 93 -5.07 -2.88 13.74
C ALA A 93 -3.89 -2.33 14.55
N LEU A 94 -3.06 -3.21 15.12
CA LEU A 94 -1.85 -2.81 15.83
C LEU A 94 -0.87 -2.06 14.91
N TYR A 95 -0.67 -2.56 13.70
CA TYR A 95 0.12 -1.89 12.67
C TYR A 95 -0.39 -0.47 12.40
N PHE A 96 -1.69 -0.29 12.16
CA PHE A 96 -2.26 1.04 11.89
C PHE A 96 -2.11 2.00 13.08
N ILE A 97 -2.27 1.51 14.32
CA ILE A 97 -2.08 2.35 15.52
C ILE A 97 -0.63 2.79 15.65
N LEU A 98 0.33 1.87 15.49
CA LEU A 98 1.76 2.18 15.56
C LEU A 98 2.18 3.11 14.42
N TRP A 99 1.70 2.84 13.21
CA TRP A 99 1.94 3.67 12.03
C TRP A 99 1.35 5.07 12.21
N GLY A 100 0.12 5.20 12.68
CA GLY A 100 -0.54 6.49 12.91
C GLY A 100 0.13 7.31 14.04
N LYS A 101 0.62 6.65 15.10
CA LYS A 101 1.45 7.30 16.13
C LYS A 101 2.79 7.74 15.55
N GLY A 102 3.45 6.89 14.75
CA GLY A 102 4.68 7.22 14.06
C GLY A 102 4.51 8.39 13.08
N LEU A 103 3.39 8.45 12.36
CA LEU A 103 3.01 9.56 11.50
C LEU A 103 2.92 10.87 12.28
N LYS A 104 2.24 10.86 13.43
CA LYS A 104 2.12 12.04 14.30
C LYS A 104 3.47 12.49 14.86
N SER A 105 4.36 11.57 15.20
CA SER A 105 5.66 11.89 15.82
C SER A 105 6.74 12.32 14.81
N CYS A 106 6.79 11.70 13.64
CA CYS A 106 7.91 11.83 12.69
C CYS A 106 7.53 12.55 11.39
N GLY A 107 6.24 12.82 11.18
CA GLY A 107 5.73 13.46 9.98
C GLY A 107 5.47 12.49 8.80
N PRO A 108 4.75 12.97 7.76
CA PRO A 108 4.25 12.16 6.66
C PRO A 108 5.34 11.55 5.78
N LEU A 109 6.41 12.29 5.49
CA LEU A 109 7.52 11.79 4.67
C LEU A 109 8.21 10.58 5.31
N ARG A 110 8.57 10.69 6.61
CA ARG A 110 9.25 9.62 7.33
C ARG A 110 8.35 8.40 7.51
N ALA A 111 7.06 8.60 7.73
CA ALA A 111 6.09 7.51 7.80
C ALA A 111 5.98 6.75 6.47
N ILE A 112 5.88 7.46 5.34
CA ILE A 112 5.82 6.84 4.00
C ILE A 112 7.12 6.07 3.69
N LEU A 113 8.28 6.67 4.01
CA LEU A 113 9.57 5.98 3.87
C LEU A 113 9.63 4.70 4.70
N ALA A 114 9.16 4.74 5.94
CA ALA A 114 9.11 3.56 6.80
C ALA A 114 8.20 2.46 6.23
N GLU A 115 7.13 2.80 5.51
CA GLU A 115 6.30 1.78 4.85
C GLU A 115 7.06 1.02 3.75
N TYR A 116 7.89 1.73 2.98
CA TYR A 116 8.72 1.09 1.94
C TYR A 116 9.79 0.16 2.53
N SER A 117 10.15 0.31 3.82
CA SER A 117 11.04 -0.64 4.50
C SER A 117 10.41 -2.03 4.64
N GLY A 118 9.08 -2.12 4.68
CA GLY A 118 8.36 -3.40 4.64
C GLY A 118 8.60 -4.17 3.35
N ALA A 119 8.71 -3.48 2.21
CA ALA A 119 9.07 -4.11 0.93
C ALA A 119 10.53 -4.60 0.94
N VAL A 120 11.45 -3.87 1.57
CA VAL A 120 12.83 -4.32 1.81
C VAL A 120 12.87 -5.60 2.65
N LEU A 121 12.11 -5.65 3.75
CA LEU A 121 11.97 -6.85 4.59
C LEU A 121 11.34 -8.03 3.82
N GLY A 122 10.36 -7.77 2.96
CA GLY A 122 9.76 -8.78 2.09
C GLY A 122 10.76 -9.38 1.11
N VAL A 123 11.61 -8.55 0.50
CA VAL A 123 12.69 -9.02 -0.38
C VAL A 123 13.74 -9.81 0.41
N LEU A 124 14.14 -9.34 1.58
CA LEU A 124 15.08 -10.04 2.48
C LEU A 124 14.54 -11.41 2.91
N SER A 125 13.27 -11.47 3.33
CA SER A 125 12.60 -12.73 3.67
C SER A 125 12.55 -13.69 2.46
N ALA A 126 12.26 -13.18 1.26
CA ALA A 126 12.27 -13.98 0.03
C ALA A 126 13.66 -14.43 -0.42
N VAL A 127 14.73 -13.76 0.04
CA VAL A 127 16.14 -14.16 -0.18
C VAL A 127 16.54 -15.23 0.84
N LEU A 128 16.17 -15.09 2.11
CA LEU A 128 16.54 -16.00 3.19
C LEU A 128 15.71 -17.29 3.21
N TYR A 129 14.41 -17.20 2.98
CA TYR A 129 13.44 -18.30 3.12
C TYR A 129 12.78 -18.72 1.80
N GLY A 130 13.05 -18.00 0.69
CA GLY A 130 12.46 -18.31 -0.61
C GLY A 130 13.20 -19.40 -1.39
N ARG A 131 12.53 -19.96 -2.43
CA ARG A 131 13.19 -20.84 -3.41
C ARG A 131 14.40 -20.14 -4.05
N LYS A 132 15.50 -20.89 -4.22
CA LYS A 132 16.82 -20.45 -4.72
C LYS A 132 16.83 -19.82 -6.14
N GLY A 133 15.69 -19.71 -6.83
CA GLY A 133 15.61 -19.14 -8.18
C GLY A 133 15.67 -17.60 -8.20
N HIS A 134 16.43 -17.04 -9.15
CA HIS A 134 16.57 -15.59 -9.42
C HIS A 134 17.10 -14.72 -8.26
N LEU A 135 18.01 -15.26 -7.44
CA LEU A 135 18.63 -14.53 -6.33
C LEU A 135 19.24 -13.18 -6.75
N TRP A 136 19.94 -13.15 -7.90
CA TRP A 136 20.56 -11.94 -8.45
C TRP A 136 19.57 -10.83 -8.79
N LYS A 137 18.35 -11.16 -9.27
CA LYS A 137 17.30 -10.17 -9.51
C LYS A 137 16.69 -9.64 -8.20
N LYS A 138 16.59 -10.49 -7.17
CA LYS A 138 16.13 -10.08 -5.83
C LYS A 138 17.12 -9.13 -5.15
N VAL A 139 18.42 -9.47 -5.20
CA VAL A 139 19.49 -8.64 -4.64
C VAL A 139 19.62 -7.32 -5.41
N GLY A 140 19.56 -7.35 -6.75
CA GLY A 140 19.57 -6.13 -7.56
C GLY A 140 18.41 -5.18 -7.25
N GLY A 141 17.19 -5.72 -7.08
CA GLY A 141 16.04 -4.92 -6.65
C GLY A 141 16.19 -4.33 -5.25
N LEU A 142 16.81 -5.08 -4.32
CA LEU A 142 17.11 -4.59 -2.97
C LEU A 142 18.12 -3.44 -2.96
N ILE A 143 19.21 -3.58 -3.73
CA ILE A 143 20.21 -2.51 -3.87
C ILE A 143 19.59 -1.27 -4.51
N ALA A 144 18.75 -1.43 -5.54
CA ALA A 144 18.03 -0.32 -6.16
C ALA A 144 17.10 0.40 -5.16
N MET A 145 16.35 -0.34 -4.34
CA MET A 145 15.51 0.25 -3.28
C MET A 145 16.35 1.00 -2.24
N LEU A 146 17.44 0.41 -1.75
CA LEU A 146 18.33 1.05 -0.79
C LEU A 146 19.00 2.30 -1.36
N ALA A 147 19.40 2.28 -2.63
CA ALA A 147 19.92 3.45 -3.32
C ALA A 147 18.86 4.56 -3.44
N SER A 148 17.62 4.22 -3.84
CA SER A 148 16.52 5.19 -3.87
C SER A 148 16.24 5.79 -2.49
N PHE A 149 16.26 4.98 -1.43
CA PHE A 149 16.13 5.45 -0.04
C PHE A 149 17.27 6.38 0.37
N TYR A 150 18.50 6.04 0.00
CA TYR A 150 19.67 6.86 0.28
C TYR A 150 19.56 8.22 -0.42
N PHE A 151 19.29 8.24 -1.73
CA PHE A 151 19.07 9.49 -2.47
C PHE A 151 17.91 10.31 -1.92
N LEU A 152 16.81 9.67 -1.52
CA LEU A 152 15.65 10.35 -0.93
C LEU A 152 15.97 10.92 0.47
N SER A 153 16.78 10.20 1.25
CA SER A 153 17.29 10.69 2.55
C SER A 153 18.28 11.85 2.40
N GLN A 154 19.08 11.87 1.33
CA GLN A 154 20.07 12.92 1.06
C GLN A 154 19.44 14.16 0.38
N GLY A 155 18.33 14.00 -0.35
CA GLY A 155 17.74 15.06 -1.17
C GLY A 155 16.46 15.71 -0.62
N TRP A 156 15.74 15.07 0.32
CA TRP A 156 14.43 15.57 0.80
C TRP A 156 14.29 15.60 2.33
N ALA A 157 15.31 15.17 3.08
CA ALA A 157 15.29 15.19 4.55
C ALA A 157 15.75 16.52 5.16
N VAL A 158 16.19 17.49 4.35
CA VAL A 158 16.46 18.86 4.82
C VAL A 158 15.18 19.67 4.67
N ALA A 159 14.60 20.07 5.81
CA ALA A 159 13.38 20.86 5.89
C ALA A 159 13.43 22.21 5.11
N THR A 160 14.60 22.65 4.66
CA THR A 160 14.81 23.95 4.00
C THR A 160 14.65 23.93 2.47
N LEU A 161 14.50 22.76 1.83
CA LEU A 161 14.41 22.64 0.36
C LEU A 161 13.16 21.91 -0.14
N SER A 162 12.19 21.64 0.74
CA SER A 162 10.91 21.08 0.28
C SER A 162 10.12 22.17 -0.47
N PRO A 163 9.58 21.90 -1.68
CA PRO A 163 8.75 22.85 -2.43
C PRO A 163 7.43 23.21 -1.71
N PHE A 164 7.13 22.52 -0.61
CA PHE A 164 6.00 22.82 0.28
C PHE A 164 6.31 23.85 1.38
N TYR A 165 7.57 24.29 1.51
CA TYR A 165 7.95 25.34 2.48
C TYR A 165 7.41 26.71 2.05
N ILE A 166 7.28 26.99 0.75
CA ILE A 166 6.80 28.28 0.22
C ILE A 166 5.26 28.43 0.35
N LEU A 167 4.55 27.35 0.70
CA LEU A 167 3.09 27.32 0.86
C LEU A 167 2.63 27.19 2.34
N LEU A 168 3.56 27.24 3.28
CA LEU A 168 3.31 27.23 4.73
C LEU A 168 3.44 28.65 5.29
#